data_AF-A0AA38HP76-F1
#
_entry.id   AF-A0AA38HP76-F1
#
_cell.length_a   1.000
_cell.length_b   1.000
_cell.length_c   1.000
_cell.angle_alpha   90.00
_cell.angle_beta   90.00
_cell.angle_gamma   90.00
#
_symmetry.space_group_name_H-M   'P 1'
#
loop_
_entity.id
_entity.type
_entity.pdbx_description
1 polymer ?
#
loop_
_entity_poly.entity_id
_entity_poly.type
_entity_poly.pdbx_seq_one_letter_code
_entity_poly.pdbx_strand_id
1 'polypeptide(L)'
;MKEGTTAKRYNLRNRSGKIAATSAPVDGKMTNLVFSPEQFKQFLEGITSSLKESRPTPSAGYSGDDSNATTGNFSECKSRFSAAKGESVDAFIDAITVYKDCVNISEENAPMLLDGAAATWWQGSKASLRSWQKAVEALRRSFGEQKPNYRIFRELFSTEQREREPTDVFVSHARALLSKLSATPVLDDIHRIDMVYGLLHQSIRKAVPRDQVGTFEQLISKVRQIEDVNNESRGGRFGG
;
A
#
# COMPACT_ATOMS: atom_id res chain seq x y z
N MET A 1 -33.51 -56.55 13.29
CA MET A 1 -33.24 -55.09 13.32
C MET A 1 -31.73 -54.96 13.33
N LYS A 2 -31.03 -54.86 12.18
CA LYS A 2 -30.80 -53.65 11.34
C LYS A 2 -30.31 -52.48 12.22
N GLU A 3 -29.15 -51.85 12.10
CA GLU A 3 -27.99 -51.73 11.21
C GLU A 3 -26.85 -51.18 12.13
N GLY A 4 -25.54 -51.38 11.99
CA GLY A 4 -24.72 -51.58 10.80
C GLY A 4 -24.25 -50.24 10.22
N THR A 5 -23.43 -49.44 10.91
CA THR A 5 -22.80 -48.26 10.29
C THR A 5 -21.30 -48.15 10.58
N THR A 6 -20.59 -48.61 9.55
CA THR A 6 -19.16 -48.63 9.26
C THR A 6 -18.54 -47.23 9.20
N ALA A 7 -17.47 -47.01 9.97
CA ALA A 7 -16.56 -45.89 9.80
C ALA A 7 -15.75 -46.06 8.50
N LYS A 8 -16.01 -45.21 7.49
CA LYS A 8 -15.21 -45.16 6.26
C LYS A 8 -13.90 -44.43 6.52
N ARG A 9 -12.81 -45.20 6.72
CA ARG A 9 -11.43 -44.73 6.55
C ARG A 9 -11.20 -44.41 5.06
N TYR A 10 -11.01 -43.15 4.72
CA TYR A 10 -10.53 -42.77 3.39
C TYR A 10 -9.00 -42.95 3.33
N ASN A 11 -8.56 -43.86 2.48
CA ASN A 11 -7.17 -44.09 2.13
C ASN A 11 -6.63 -42.94 1.27
N LEU A 12 -5.60 -42.22 1.75
CA LEU A 12 -4.75 -41.40 0.90
C LEU A 12 -3.87 -42.32 0.06
N ARG A 13 -4.25 -42.52 -1.20
CA ARG A 13 -3.41 -43.19 -2.20
C ARG A 13 -2.56 -42.14 -2.90
N ASN A 14 -1.29 -42.05 -2.49
CA ASN A 14 -0.25 -41.30 -3.17
C ASN A 14 -0.19 -41.72 -4.65
N ARG A 15 -0.44 -40.76 -5.55
CA ARG A 15 -0.19 -40.88 -6.98
C ARG A 15 0.89 -39.85 -7.35
N SER A 16 2.14 -40.28 -7.20
CA SER A 16 3.31 -39.58 -7.76
C SER A 16 3.23 -39.64 -9.29
N GLY A 17 2.66 -38.61 -9.89
CA GLY A 17 2.74 -38.33 -11.33
C GLY A 17 3.87 -37.34 -11.58
N LYS A 18 5.02 -37.84 -12.03
CA LYS A 18 6.10 -37.04 -12.63
C LYS A 18 5.52 -36.22 -13.78
N ILE A 19 5.68 -34.90 -13.75
CA ILE A 19 5.63 -34.05 -14.94
C ILE A 19 7.04 -33.53 -15.20
N ALA A 20 7.58 -33.93 -16.35
CA ALA A 20 8.85 -33.47 -16.88
C ALA A 20 8.70 -32.01 -17.34
N ALA A 21 9.54 -31.12 -16.81
CA ALA A 21 9.66 -29.76 -17.32
C ALA A 21 10.52 -29.78 -18.58
N THR A 22 9.88 -29.75 -19.74
CA THR A 22 10.52 -29.46 -21.01
C THR A 22 10.41 -27.94 -21.24
N SER A 23 11.50 -27.21 -21.00
CA SER A 23 11.62 -25.80 -21.38
C SER A 23 12.42 -25.69 -22.69
N ALA A 24 11.79 -25.16 -23.73
CA ALA A 24 12.46 -24.59 -24.91
C ALA A 24 12.12 -23.09 -24.98
N PRO A 25 13.02 -22.24 -25.51
CA PRO A 25 13.01 -20.80 -25.28
C PRO A 25 12.11 -20.07 -26.29
N VAL A 26 11.42 -19.03 -25.83
CA VAL A 26 10.74 -18.07 -26.70
C VAL A 26 11.36 -16.71 -26.47
N ASP A 27 12.27 -16.35 -27.38
CA ASP A 27 12.75 -14.99 -27.59
C ASP A 27 11.58 -14.11 -28.04
N GLY A 28 11.19 -13.17 -27.19
CA GLY A 28 10.14 -12.18 -27.44
C GLY A 28 10.48 -10.89 -26.70
N LYS A 29 11.37 -10.09 -27.30
CA LYS A 29 11.89 -8.84 -26.75
C LYS A 29 10.81 -7.75 -26.77
N MET A 30 9.98 -7.67 -25.74
CA MET A 30 9.23 -6.44 -25.43
C MET A 30 10.18 -5.49 -24.71
N THR A 31 10.64 -4.46 -25.41
CA THR A 31 11.41 -3.37 -24.81
C THR A 31 10.50 -2.56 -23.91
N ASN A 32 10.45 -2.90 -22.63
CA ASN A 32 10.12 -1.91 -21.61
C ASN A 32 11.13 -0.77 -21.79
N LEU A 33 10.63 0.45 -22.00
CA LEU A 33 11.43 1.67 -21.85
C LEU A 33 11.83 1.78 -20.37
N VAL A 34 12.83 0.99 -20.00
CA VAL A 34 13.54 1.10 -18.74
C VAL A 34 14.51 2.25 -18.94
N PHE A 35 14.18 3.41 -18.37
CA PHE A 35 15.15 4.48 -18.23
C PHE A 35 16.36 3.92 -17.47
N SER A 36 17.56 4.08 -18.03
CA SER A 36 18.76 3.74 -17.27
C SER A 36 18.86 4.66 -16.04
N PRO A 37 19.46 4.21 -14.94
CA PRO A 37 19.68 5.03 -13.75
C PRO A 37 20.33 6.38 -14.08
N GLU A 38 21.21 6.41 -15.08
CA GLU A 38 21.89 7.61 -15.57
C GLU A 38 20.93 8.55 -16.31
N GLN A 39 19.99 8.01 -17.11
CA GLN A 39 18.98 8.83 -17.79
C GLN A 39 17.95 9.41 -16.80
N PHE A 40 17.59 8.65 -15.77
CA PHE A 40 16.72 9.14 -14.69
C PHE A 40 17.42 10.22 -13.85
N LYS A 41 18.72 10.05 -13.60
CA LYS A 41 19.52 11.05 -12.88
C LYS A 41 19.65 12.35 -13.68
N GLN A 42 19.91 12.27 -15.00
CA GLN A 42 19.94 13.45 -15.88
C GLN A 42 18.59 14.16 -15.94
N PHE A 43 17.49 13.42 -15.87
CA PHE A 43 16.14 14.01 -15.81
C PHE A 43 15.90 14.77 -14.50
N LEU A 44 16.30 14.22 -13.34
CA LEU A 44 16.21 14.90 -12.06
C LEU A 44 17.16 16.12 -11.97
N GLU A 45 18.35 16.05 -12.57
CA GLU A 45 19.29 17.17 -12.68
C GLU A 45 18.74 18.30 -13.56
N GLY A 46 17.99 17.97 -14.63
CA GLY A 46 17.29 18.95 -15.47
C GLY A 46 16.18 19.70 -14.73
N ILE A 47 15.39 19.00 -13.92
CA ILE A 47 14.31 19.61 -13.11
C ILE A 47 14.89 20.50 -12.00
N THR A 48 15.95 20.05 -11.33
CA THR A 48 16.60 20.82 -10.26
C THR A 48 17.39 22.03 -10.78
N SER A 49 17.91 21.98 -12.00
CA SER A 49 18.54 23.13 -12.66
C SER A 49 17.52 24.19 -13.06
N SER A 50 16.33 23.78 -13.52
CA SER A 50 15.25 24.71 -13.88
C SER A 50 14.70 25.49 -12.67
N LEU A 51 14.83 24.96 -11.46
CA LEU A 51 14.41 25.63 -10.21
C LEU A 51 15.48 26.60 -9.65
N LYS A 52 16.72 26.57 -10.13
CA LYS A 52 17.83 27.43 -9.66
C LYS A 52 17.92 28.78 -10.39
N GLU A 53 17.11 29.03 -11.42
CA GLU A 53 17.15 30.25 -12.26
C GLU A 53 16.36 31.44 -11.68
N SER A 54 16.10 31.48 -10.37
CA SER A 54 15.52 32.68 -9.73
C SER A 54 16.35 33.09 -8.50
N ARG A 55 17.25 34.06 -8.73
CA ARG A 55 18.24 34.60 -7.79
C ARG A 55 17.77 35.94 -7.19
N PRO A 56 18.40 36.47 -6.11
CA PRO A 56 19.67 37.20 -6.27
C PRO A 56 20.78 36.90 -5.22
N THR A 57 22.02 37.22 -5.63
CA THR A 57 23.36 37.14 -5.00
C THR A 57 23.58 37.98 -3.73
N PRO A 58 24.55 37.66 -2.83
CA PRO A 58 25.98 38.04 -2.94
C PRO A 58 26.97 36.92 -2.49
N SER A 59 28.03 36.60 -3.24
CA SER A 59 29.40 37.17 -3.29
C SER A 59 30.45 36.29 -2.56
N ALA A 60 31.30 35.69 -3.41
CA ALA A 60 32.68 35.22 -3.28
C ALA A 60 33.26 34.72 -1.93
N GLY A 61 33.79 33.48 -1.99
CA GLY A 61 35.11 33.15 -1.43
C GLY A 61 35.21 31.87 -0.61
N TYR A 62 35.70 30.78 -1.22
CA TYR A 62 36.81 29.90 -0.80
C TYR A 62 36.63 28.46 -1.28
N SER A 63 37.73 27.93 -1.84
CA SER A 63 37.91 26.58 -2.34
C SER A 63 38.18 25.59 -1.22
N GLY A 64 37.71 24.35 -1.36
CA GLY A 64 38.32 23.18 -0.72
C GLY A 64 37.34 22.17 -0.15
N ASP A 65 37.39 20.98 -0.74
CA ASP A 65 37.00 19.67 -0.22
C ASP A 65 35.63 19.10 -0.65
N ASP A 66 35.69 18.33 -1.73
CA ASP A 66 34.67 17.42 -2.22
C ASP A 66 34.59 16.18 -1.29
N SER A 67 33.91 16.36 -0.17
CA SER A 67 33.34 15.25 0.61
C SER A 67 31.97 15.60 1.22
N ASN A 68 31.21 16.49 0.59
CA ASN A 68 29.79 16.65 0.90
C ASN A 68 28.99 15.56 0.18
N ALA A 69 28.99 14.36 0.75
CA ALA A 69 27.75 13.59 0.76
C ALA A 69 26.74 14.48 1.48
N THR A 70 25.97 15.27 0.73
CA THR A 70 24.91 16.12 1.25
C THR A 70 23.98 15.22 2.02
N THR A 71 24.24 15.09 3.32
CA THR A 71 23.46 14.28 4.23
C THR A 71 22.20 15.11 4.38
N GLY A 72 21.21 14.84 3.51
CA GLY A 72 19.95 15.55 3.54
C GLY A 72 19.40 15.48 4.97
N ASN A 73 18.80 16.56 5.42
CA ASN A 73 18.04 16.57 6.68
C ASN A 73 16.55 16.63 6.33
N PHE A 74 15.69 16.54 7.34
CA PHE A 74 14.25 16.60 7.11
C PHE A 74 13.72 18.04 6.90
N SER A 75 14.55 19.04 6.60
CA SER A 75 14.11 20.44 6.51
C SER A 75 13.13 20.71 5.36
N GLU A 76 13.30 19.99 4.24
CA GLU A 76 12.43 20.07 3.06
C GLU A 76 11.24 19.08 3.14
N CYS A 77 11.16 18.27 4.21
CA CYS A 77 10.04 17.37 4.41
C CYS A 77 8.81 18.17 4.85
N LYS A 78 7.76 18.14 4.02
CA LYS A 78 6.50 18.85 4.30
C LYS A 78 5.60 18.14 5.32
N SER A 79 5.91 16.88 5.64
CA SER A 79 5.11 16.06 6.55
C SER A 79 5.50 16.35 7.99
N ARG A 80 4.56 16.84 8.79
CA ARG A 80 4.72 17.13 10.23
C ARG A 80 3.62 16.45 11.02
N PHE A 81 3.91 16.10 12.27
CA PHE A 81 2.96 15.41 13.15
C PHE A 81 2.84 16.13 14.49
N SER A 82 1.62 16.57 14.81
CA SER A 82 1.34 17.34 16.03
C SER A 82 0.60 16.52 17.10
N ALA A 83 0.14 15.32 16.74
CA ALA A 83 -0.80 14.50 17.50
C ALA A 83 -2.17 15.16 17.71
N ALA A 84 -2.60 15.99 16.75
CA ALA A 84 -3.94 16.58 16.77
C ALA A 84 -5.04 15.52 16.48
N LYS A 85 -6.27 15.80 16.93
CA LYS A 85 -7.42 14.92 16.67
C LYS A 85 -7.68 14.85 15.16
N GLY A 86 -7.64 13.64 14.60
CA GLY A 86 -7.85 13.38 13.17
C GLY A 86 -6.56 13.26 12.35
N GLU A 87 -5.38 13.50 12.94
CA GLU A 87 -4.11 13.16 12.30
C GLU A 87 -3.85 11.66 12.41
N SER A 88 -3.54 11.02 11.28
CA SER A 88 -3.13 9.61 11.26
C SER A 88 -1.62 9.50 11.45
N VAL A 89 -1.19 8.93 12.58
CA VAL A 89 0.23 8.64 12.83
C VAL A 89 0.81 7.71 11.78
N ASP A 90 0.01 6.77 11.25
CA ASP A 90 0.47 5.82 10.24
C ASP A 90 0.72 6.53 8.90
N ALA A 91 -0.17 7.46 8.50
CA ALA A 91 0.03 8.25 7.29
C ALA A 91 1.30 9.13 7.38
N PHE A 92 1.56 9.69 8.57
CA PHE A 92 2.78 10.44 8.84
C PHE A 92 4.03 9.54 8.74
N ILE A 93 4.02 8.39 9.43
CA ILE A 93 5.13 7.42 9.41
C ILE A 93 5.43 6.94 7.99
N ASP A 94 4.41 6.63 7.20
CA ASP A 94 4.57 6.19 5.82
C ASP A 94 5.20 7.30 4.98
N ALA A 95 4.72 8.54 5.09
CA ALA A 95 5.26 9.68 4.35
C ALA A 95 6.73 9.97 4.68
N ILE A 96 7.12 9.95 5.96
CA ILE A 96 8.51 10.21 6.37
C ILE A 96 9.44 9.04 6.03
N THR A 97 8.93 7.80 6.02
CA THR A 97 9.70 6.62 5.62
C THR A 97 10.01 6.66 4.13
N VAL A 98 8.99 6.94 3.30
CA VAL A 98 9.18 7.13 1.85
C VAL A 98 10.16 8.28 1.58
N TYR A 99 10.00 9.42 2.26
CA TYR A 99 10.90 10.56 2.09
C TYR A 99 12.35 10.22 2.48
N LYS A 100 12.54 9.56 3.61
CA LYS A 100 13.85 9.09 4.08
C LYS A 100 14.50 8.17 3.04
N ASP A 101 13.74 7.22 2.48
CA ASP A 101 14.26 6.26 1.51
C ASP A 101 14.60 6.92 0.17
N CYS A 102 13.87 7.97 -0.23
CA CYS A 102 14.17 8.75 -1.44
C CYS A 102 15.39 9.66 -1.30
N VAL A 103 15.60 10.28 -0.14
CA VAL A 103 16.63 11.32 0.07
C VAL A 103 17.86 10.78 0.83
N ASN A 104 17.81 9.50 1.24
CA ASN A 104 18.86 8.79 1.98
C ASN A 104 19.35 9.57 3.21
N ILE A 105 18.39 9.99 4.05
CA ILE A 105 18.60 10.87 5.20
C ILE A 105 18.97 10.09 6.46
N SER A 106 19.86 10.67 7.28
CA SER A 106 20.17 10.18 8.63
C SER A 106 18.99 10.38 9.59
N GLU A 107 18.66 9.33 10.35
CA GLU A 107 17.49 9.23 11.24
C GLU A 107 17.57 10.16 12.47
N GLU A 108 18.75 10.70 12.76
CA GLU A 108 19.05 11.54 13.93
C GLU A 108 18.21 12.83 13.99
N ASN A 109 17.82 13.34 12.82
CA ASN A 109 17.10 14.60 12.66
C ASN A 109 15.58 14.43 12.61
N ALA A 110 15.07 13.20 12.60
CA ALA A 110 13.64 12.91 12.58
C ALA A 110 12.77 13.65 13.61
N PRO A 111 13.25 13.96 14.84
CA PRO A 111 12.45 14.67 15.82
C PRO A 111 12.00 16.08 15.39
N MET A 112 12.65 16.70 14.39
CA MET A 112 12.26 18.02 13.88
C MET A 112 10.91 18.04 13.15
N LEU A 113 10.37 16.86 12.84
CA LEU A 113 9.07 16.67 12.20
C LEU A 113 7.92 16.54 13.21
N LEU A 114 8.24 16.47 14.50
CA LEU A 114 7.25 16.41 15.57
C LEU A 114 6.97 17.81 16.09
N ASP A 115 5.70 18.16 16.18
CA ASP A 115 5.21 19.42 16.71
C ASP A 115 4.24 19.16 17.88
N GLY A 116 3.86 20.23 18.60
CA GLY A 116 2.79 20.19 19.60
C GLY A 116 2.93 19.10 20.67
N ALA A 117 1.89 18.27 20.80
CA ALA A 117 1.83 17.21 21.81
C ALA A 117 2.81 16.06 21.49
N ALA A 118 3.05 15.78 20.21
CA ALA A 118 4.03 14.79 19.78
C ALA A 118 5.47 15.18 20.15
N ALA A 119 5.83 16.46 19.99
CA ALA A 119 7.13 16.99 20.40
C ALA A 119 7.35 16.85 21.91
N THR A 120 6.31 17.16 22.70
CA THR A 120 6.35 17.03 24.17
C THR A 120 6.54 15.57 24.60
N TRP A 121 5.81 14.65 23.98
CA TRP A 121 5.96 13.21 24.20
C TRP A 121 7.38 12.72 23.86
N TRP A 122 7.95 13.19 22.76
CA TRP A 122 9.30 12.82 22.35
C TRP A 122 10.36 13.25 23.38
N GLN A 123 10.22 14.43 23.98
CA GLN A 123 11.15 14.89 25.04
C GLN A 123 11.21 13.93 26.23
N GLY A 124 10.08 13.32 26.61
CA GLY A 124 10.01 12.32 27.69
C GLY A 124 10.52 10.93 27.28
N SER A 125 10.48 10.59 25.98
CA SER A 125 10.76 9.24 25.49
C SER A 125 12.14 9.08 24.83
N LYS A 126 12.78 10.19 24.41
CA LYS A 126 14.04 10.22 23.63
C LYS A 126 15.21 9.43 24.24
N ALA A 127 15.30 9.33 25.57
CA ALA A 127 16.37 8.60 26.23
C ALA A 127 16.33 7.08 25.96
N SER A 128 15.12 6.55 25.72
CA SER A 128 14.86 5.12 25.49
C SER A 128 14.79 4.74 24.01
N LEU A 129 14.62 5.72 23.11
CA LEU A 129 14.36 5.53 21.68
C LEU A 129 15.60 5.87 20.83
N ARG A 130 16.66 5.06 20.95
CA ARG A 130 17.93 5.23 20.21
C ARG A 130 17.95 4.62 18.80
N SER A 131 16.84 4.06 18.35
CA SER A 131 16.70 3.40 17.05
C SER A 131 15.44 3.90 16.39
N TRP A 132 15.50 4.17 15.10
CA TRP A 132 14.35 4.56 14.29
C TRP A 132 13.20 3.57 14.39
N GLN A 133 13.46 2.27 14.30
CA GLN A 133 12.44 1.24 14.43
C GLN A 133 11.74 1.32 15.80
N LYS A 134 12.50 1.50 16.89
CA LYS A 134 11.92 1.68 18.23
C LYS A 134 11.11 2.97 18.32
N ALA A 135 11.58 4.06 17.71
CA ALA A 135 10.88 5.34 17.68
C ALA A 135 9.54 5.25 16.94
N VAL A 136 9.53 4.64 15.75
CA VAL A 136 8.33 4.40 14.94
C VAL A 136 7.33 3.52 15.69
N GLU A 137 7.79 2.41 16.29
CA GLU A 137 6.92 1.56 17.11
C GLU A 137 6.35 2.30 18.31
N ALA A 138 7.16 3.08 19.01
CA ALA A 138 6.70 3.86 20.17
C ALA A 138 5.69 4.95 19.77
N LEU A 139 5.87 5.56 18.60
CA LEU A 139 4.94 6.54 18.04
C LEU A 139 3.61 5.88 17.69
N ARG A 140 3.62 4.71 17.04
CA ARG A 140 2.42 3.90 16.78
C ARG A 140 1.72 3.44 18.06
N ARG A 141 2.47 3.10 19.11
CA ARG A 141 1.88 2.68 20.40
C ARG A 141 1.25 3.86 21.15
N SER A 142 1.82 5.05 21.04
CA SER A 142 1.37 6.23 21.78
C SER A 142 0.23 6.98 21.08
N PHE A 143 0.26 7.02 19.75
CA PHE A 143 -0.68 7.81 18.95
C PHE A 143 -1.42 7.00 17.87
N GLY A 144 -1.13 5.70 17.73
CA GLY A 144 -1.85 4.85 16.79
C GLY A 144 -3.24 4.53 17.30
N GLU A 145 -4.25 4.80 16.50
CA GLU A 145 -5.59 4.28 16.71
C GLU A 145 -5.59 2.77 16.44
N GLN A 146 -5.13 1.97 17.41
CA GLN A 146 -5.29 0.52 17.34
C GLN A 146 -6.75 0.16 17.62
N LYS A 147 -7.59 0.19 16.58
CA LYS A 147 -8.93 -0.37 16.64
C LYS A 147 -8.79 -1.89 16.83
N PRO A 148 -9.39 -2.50 17.87
CA PRO A 148 -9.37 -3.95 18.00
C PRO A 148 -10.10 -4.60 16.82
N ASN A 149 -9.66 -5.79 16.40
CA ASN A 149 -10.13 -6.46 15.17
C ASN A 149 -11.66 -6.54 15.05
N TYR A 150 -12.38 -6.78 16.15
CA TYR A 150 -13.85 -6.84 16.11
C TYR A 150 -14.51 -5.51 15.69
N ARG A 151 -13.89 -4.36 16.00
CA ARG A 151 -14.36 -3.04 15.53
C ARG A 151 -14.08 -2.85 14.05
N ILE A 152 -12.94 -3.33 13.57
CA ILE A 152 -12.60 -3.34 12.14
C ILE A 152 -13.63 -4.17 11.37
N PHE A 153 -13.93 -5.39 11.82
CA PHE A 153 -14.97 -6.21 11.19
C PHE A 153 -16.34 -5.54 11.24
N ARG A 154 -16.73 -4.96 12.38
CA ARG A 154 -18.00 -4.24 12.49
C ARG A 154 -18.07 -3.06 11.51
N GLU A 155 -16.98 -2.33 11.32
CA GLU A 155 -16.89 -1.23 10.36
C GLU A 155 -16.95 -1.75 8.91
N LEU A 156 -16.20 -2.81 8.59
CA LEU A 156 -16.22 -3.46 7.27
C LEU A 156 -17.62 -3.91 6.87
N PHE A 157 -18.30 -4.64 7.75
CA PHE A 157 -19.62 -5.22 7.47
C PHE A 157 -20.76 -4.22 7.71
N SER A 158 -20.48 -2.97 8.08
CA SER A 158 -21.53 -1.96 8.27
C SER A 158 -22.06 -1.36 6.97
N THR A 159 -21.29 -1.47 5.88
CA THR A 159 -21.59 -0.81 4.61
C THR A 159 -21.32 -1.78 3.47
N GLU A 160 -22.31 -1.96 2.60
CA GLU A 160 -22.18 -2.66 1.32
C GLU A 160 -21.87 -1.67 0.20
N GLN A 161 -21.33 -2.17 -0.92
CA GLN A 161 -21.05 -1.34 -2.10
C GLN A 161 -22.34 -0.67 -2.59
N ARG A 162 -22.31 0.65 -2.75
CA ARG A 162 -23.48 1.41 -3.23
C ARG A 162 -23.63 1.26 -4.75
N GLU A 163 -24.86 1.44 -5.25
CA GLU A 163 -25.19 1.25 -6.67
C GLU A 163 -24.33 2.11 -7.63
N ARG A 164 -23.96 3.32 -7.21
CA ARG A 164 -23.16 4.27 -8.01
C ARG A 164 -21.69 4.33 -7.61
N GLU A 165 -21.25 3.47 -6.71
CA GLU A 165 -19.87 3.45 -6.22
C GLU A 165 -19.00 2.57 -7.13
N PRO A 166 -17.93 3.12 -7.72
CA PRO A 166 -16.97 2.34 -8.48
C PRO A 166 -16.39 1.20 -7.63
N THR A 167 -16.32 0.01 -8.21
CA THR A 167 -15.91 -1.19 -7.48
C THR A 167 -14.47 -1.11 -6.99
N ASP A 168 -13.59 -0.45 -7.72
CA ASP A 168 -12.20 -0.23 -7.33
C ASP A 168 -12.06 0.66 -6.09
N VAL A 169 -12.85 1.73 -6.00
CA VAL A 169 -12.91 2.62 -4.82
C VAL A 169 -13.40 1.83 -3.60
N PHE A 170 -14.49 1.08 -3.74
CA PHE A 170 -15.03 0.26 -2.65
C PHE A 170 -14.01 -0.77 -2.15
N VAL A 171 -13.42 -1.53 -3.08
CA VAL A 171 -12.41 -2.55 -2.75
C VAL A 171 -11.17 -1.91 -2.12
N SER A 172 -10.73 -0.74 -2.59
CA SER A 172 -9.60 0.00 -2.02
C SER A 172 -9.87 0.38 -0.57
N HIS A 173 -11.05 0.93 -0.28
CA HIS A 173 -11.46 1.28 1.07
C HIS A 173 -11.53 0.05 1.99
N ALA A 174 -12.12 -1.05 1.52
CA ALA A 174 -12.18 -2.29 2.28
C ALA A 174 -10.79 -2.88 2.56
N ARG A 175 -9.88 -2.85 1.57
CA ARG A 175 -8.47 -3.28 1.74
C ARG A 175 -7.73 -2.41 2.74
N ALA A 176 -7.93 -1.09 2.70
CA ALA A 176 -7.34 -0.14 3.65
C ALA A 176 -7.87 -0.34 5.07
N LEU A 177 -9.07 -0.87 5.23
CA LEU A 177 -9.61 -1.24 6.54
C LEU A 177 -9.01 -2.56 7.05
N LEU A 178 -8.96 -3.58 6.17
CA LEU A 178 -8.39 -4.89 6.48
C LEU A 178 -6.88 -4.84 6.77
N SER A 179 -6.15 -3.87 6.21
CA SER A 179 -4.72 -3.67 6.51
C SER A 179 -4.45 -3.27 7.96
N LYS A 180 -5.47 -2.77 8.68
CA LYS A 180 -5.39 -2.37 10.09
C LYS A 180 -5.57 -3.55 11.05
N LEU A 181 -5.90 -4.75 10.55
CA LEU A 181 -6.03 -5.94 11.40
C LEU A 181 -4.69 -6.26 12.06
N SER A 182 -4.74 -6.74 13.31
CA SER A 182 -3.55 -7.25 13.96
C SER A 182 -2.94 -8.40 13.16
N ALA A 183 -1.62 -8.52 13.18
CA ALA A 183 -0.89 -9.59 12.48
C ALA A 183 -1.22 -11.01 13.01
N THR A 184 -1.94 -11.12 14.13
CA THR A 184 -2.33 -12.40 14.73
C THR A 184 -3.77 -12.32 15.25
N PRO A 185 -4.66 -13.29 14.92
CA PRO A 185 -4.44 -14.38 13.95
C PRO A 185 -4.29 -13.85 12.51
N VAL A 186 -3.49 -14.53 11.70
CA VAL A 186 -3.33 -14.17 10.27
C VAL A 186 -4.61 -14.52 9.53
N LEU A 187 -5.16 -13.55 8.81
CA LEU A 187 -6.29 -13.72 7.92
C LEU A 187 -5.79 -13.89 6.49
N ASP A 188 -5.93 -15.09 5.93
CA ASP A 188 -5.51 -15.37 4.54
C ASP A 188 -6.23 -14.49 3.53
N ASP A 189 -5.55 -14.19 2.42
CA ASP A 189 -6.08 -13.33 1.37
C ASP A 189 -7.35 -13.89 0.72
N ILE A 190 -7.51 -15.22 0.66
CA ILE A 190 -8.74 -15.86 0.18
C ILE A 190 -9.94 -15.42 1.04
N HIS A 191 -9.80 -15.47 2.37
CA HIS A 191 -10.86 -15.06 3.29
C HIS A 191 -11.13 -13.56 3.19
N ARG A 192 -10.09 -12.74 3.01
CA ARG A 192 -10.25 -11.29 2.78
C ARG A 192 -11.09 -11.02 1.54
N ILE A 193 -10.83 -11.75 0.46
CA ILE A 193 -11.59 -11.63 -0.78
C ILE A 193 -13.03 -12.12 -0.58
N ASP A 194 -13.26 -13.21 0.14
CA ASP A 194 -14.62 -13.69 0.45
C ASP A 194 -15.44 -12.65 1.20
N MET A 195 -14.84 -12.02 2.22
CA MET A 195 -15.50 -10.96 2.98
C MET A 195 -15.88 -9.77 2.11
N VAL A 196 -14.95 -9.27 1.29
CA VAL A 196 -15.21 -8.12 0.41
C VAL A 196 -16.17 -8.48 -0.72
N TYR A 197 -16.03 -9.67 -1.33
CA TYR A 197 -16.93 -10.15 -2.39
C TYR A 197 -18.37 -10.22 -1.91
N GLY A 198 -18.60 -10.67 -0.67
CA GLY A 198 -19.93 -10.72 -0.06
C GLY A 198 -20.62 -9.36 0.03
N LEU A 199 -19.84 -8.28 0.13
CA LEU A 199 -20.30 -6.90 0.26
C LEU A 199 -20.42 -6.17 -1.09
N LEU A 200 -20.02 -6.80 -2.20
CA LEU A 200 -20.16 -6.22 -3.53
C LEU A 200 -21.62 -6.18 -3.97
N HIS A 201 -21.93 -5.17 -4.79
CA HIS A 201 -23.24 -5.00 -5.35
C HIS A 201 -23.66 -6.23 -6.17
N GLN A 202 -24.95 -6.57 -6.16
CA GLN A 202 -25.44 -7.79 -6.79
C GLN A 202 -25.16 -7.84 -8.30
N SER A 203 -25.14 -6.70 -8.99
CA SER A 203 -24.79 -6.63 -10.42
C SER A 203 -23.38 -7.15 -10.69
N ILE A 204 -22.43 -6.81 -9.82
CA ILE A 204 -21.03 -7.25 -9.93
C ILE A 204 -20.92 -8.75 -9.66
N ARG A 205 -21.57 -9.24 -8.59
CA ARG A 205 -21.56 -10.69 -8.26
C ARG A 205 -22.24 -11.57 -9.31
N LYS A 206 -23.18 -11.02 -10.08
CA LYS A 206 -23.80 -11.72 -11.22
C LYS A 206 -22.88 -11.78 -12.43
N ALA A 207 -22.07 -10.75 -12.64
CA ALA A 207 -21.19 -10.63 -13.80
C ALA A 207 -19.82 -11.30 -13.60
N VAL A 208 -19.30 -11.30 -12.36
CA VAL A 208 -18.03 -11.93 -11.99
C VAL A 208 -18.26 -13.02 -10.96
N PRO A 209 -18.24 -14.31 -11.37
CA PRO A 209 -18.36 -15.43 -10.43
C PRO A 209 -17.19 -15.50 -9.44
N ARG A 210 -17.48 -15.84 -8.18
CA ARG A 210 -16.49 -15.88 -7.09
C ARG A 210 -15.33 -16.83 -7.37
N ASP A 211 -15.62 -17.98 -7.95
CA ASP A 211 -14.66 -19.04 -8.28
C ASP A 211 -13.61 -18.61 -9.32
N GLN A 212 -13.88 -17.56 -10.08
CA GLN A 212 -12.96 -17.04 -11.10
C GLN A 212 -12.00 -15.95 -10.58
N VAL A 213 -12.01 -15.67 -9.28
CA VAL A 213 -11.25 -14.58 -8.66
C VAL A 213 -10.35 -15.16 -7.56
N GLY A 214 -9.05 -15.15 -7.77
CA GLY A 214 -8.05 -15.55 -6.77
C GLY A 214 -7.43 -14.38 -6.01
N THR A 215 -7.44 -13.17 -6.59
CA THR A 215 -6.83 -11.97 -6.01
C THR A 215 -7.71 -10.73 -6.18
N PHE A 216 -7.49 -9.70 -5.35
CA PHE A 216 -8.16 -8.41 -5.52
C PHE A 216 -7.86 -7.77 -6.89
N GLU A 217 -6.66 -7.95 -7.42
CA GLU A 217 -6.29 -7.42 -8.75
C GLU A 217 -7.08 -8.10 -9.88
N GLN A 218 -7.29 -9.41 -9.77
CA GLN A 218 -8.11 -10.17 -10.72
C GLN A 218 -9.59 -9.74 -10.67
N LEU A 219 -10.11 -9.48 -9.46
CA LEU A 219 -11.47 -8.94 -9.28
C LEU A 219 -11.61 -7.61 -10.01
N ILE A 220 -10.74 -6.64 -9.69
CA ILE A 220 -10.79 -5.28 -10.25
C ILE A 220 -10.65 -5.32 -11.77
N SER A 221 -9.73 -6.13 -12.29
CA SER A 221 -9.50 -6.24 -13.75
C SER A 221 -10.74 -6.77 -14.49
N LYS A 222 -11.38 -7.83 -13.96
CA LYS A 222 -12.60 -8.39 -14.55
C LYS A 222 -13.77 -7.41 -14.49
N VAL A 223 -13.92 -6.71 -13.36
CA VAL A 223 -15.01 -5.74 -13.19
C VAL A 223 -14.87 -4.57 -14.16
N ARG A 224 -13.67 -4.02 -14.32
CA ARG A 224 -13.41 -2.94 -15.30
C ARG A 224 -13.80 -3.35 -16.72
N GLN A 225 -13.41 -4.55 -17.16
CA GLN A 225 -13.80 -5.07 -18.48
C GLN A 225 -15.31 -5.11 -18.68
N ILE A 226 -16.07 -5.47 -17.63
CA ILE A 226 -17.53 -5.53 -17.70
C ILE A 226 -18.13 -4.12 -17.71
N GLU A 227 -17.61 -3.21 -16.89
CA GLU A 227 -18.04 -1.81 -16.85
C GLU A 227 -17.80 -1.12 -18.21
N ASP A 228 -16.65 -1.37 -18.84
CA ASP A 228 -16.31 -0.85 -20.17
C ASP A 228 -17.28 -1.38 -21.25
N VAL A 229 -17.51 -2.70 -21.31
CA VAL A 229 -18.46 -3.32 -22.26
C VAL A 229 -19.88 -2.78 -22.08
N ASN A 230 -20.30 -2.56 -20.83
CA ASN A 230 -21.64 -2.07 -20.52
C ASN A 230 -21.80 -0.57 -20.85
N ASN A 231 -20.71 0.19 -20.77
CA ASN A 231 -20.68 1.60 -21.18
C ASN A 231 -20.72 1.73 -22.71
N GLU A 232 -19.95 0.92 -23.44
CA GLU A 232 -19.98 0.86 -24.91
C GLU A 232 -21.36 0.47 -25.45
N SER A 233 -22.00 -0.53 -24.83
CA SER A 233 -23.34 -0.99 -25.19
C SER A 233 -24.43 0.07 -24.97
N ARG A 234 -24.22 1.02 -24.05
CA ARG A 234 -25.13 2.15 -23.79
C ARG A 234 -24.87 3.33 -24.72
N GLY A 235 -23.63 3.59 -25.08
CA GLY A 235 -23.25 4.63 -26.04
C GLY A 235 -23.71 4.37 -27.47
N GLY A 236 -23.80 3.09 -27.88
CA GLY A 236 -24.21 2.71 -29.23
C GLY A 236 -25.71 2.87 -29.55
N ARG A 237 -26.58 3.16 -28.56
CA ARG A 237 -28.03 3.25 -28.76
C ARG A 237 -28.58 4.64 -29.12
N PHE A 238 -27.73 5.66 -29.20
CA PHE A 238 -28.13 7.03 -29.55
C PHE A 238 -27.67 7.48 -30.95
N GLY A 239 -27.13 6.57 -31.77
CA GLY A 239 -26.76 6.83 -33.16
C GLY A 239 -27.40 5.82 -34.10
N GLY A 240 -28.68 6.02 -34.40
CA GLY A 240 -29.46 5.23 -35.36
C GLY A 240 -30.69 5.98 -35.81
#